data_AF-A0A2T5MGV1-F1
#
_entry.id   AF-A0A2T5MGV1-F1
#
_cell.length_a   1.000
_cell.length_b   1.000
_cell.length_c   1.000
_cell.angle_alpha   90.00
_cell.angle_beta   90.00
_cell.angle_gamma   90.00
#
_symmetry.space_group_name_H-M   'P 1'
#
loop_
_entity.id
_entity.type
_entity.pdbx_description
1 polymer ?
#
loop_
_entity_poly.entity_id
_entity_poly.type
_entity_poly.pdbx_seq_one_letter_code
_entity_poly.pdbx_strand_id
1 'polypeptide(L)'
;MHFPVADAAGTVDAKAKLDGSVKFYWGDQKHPKVSKTLGTDQTNKKTNAFNKGDKEACEWAWLSAMITMQNRAKQLGADAIINLQSIYQNQDFVSATEYECGVGTFTGGVALRGEFVKL
;
A
#
# COMPACT_ATOMS: atom_id res chain seq x y z
N MET A 1 11.37 2.57 8.89
CA MET A 1 12.19 3.04 7.75
C MET A 1 11.25 3.50 6.66
N HIS A 2 11.64 4.54 5.92
CA HIS A 2 10.85 5.06 4.80
C HIS A 2 11.49 4.64 3.48
N PHE A 3 10.67 4.18 2.55
CA PHE A 3 11.12 3.72 1.24
C PHE A 3 10.26 4.34 0.13
N PRO A 4 10.83 4.63 -1.05
CA PRO A 4 10.06 5.13 -2.18
C PRO A 4 9.00 4.10 -2.63
N VAL A 5 7.76 4.55 -2.78
CA VAL A 5 6.66 3.79 -3.38
C VAL A 5 7.03 3.37 -4.81
N ALA A 6 7.71 4.25 -5.55
CA ALA A 6 8.13 3.99 -6.93
C ALA A 6 9.07 2.77 -7.05
N ASP A 7 9.95 2.57 -6.08
CA ASP A 7 10.87 1.42 -6.05
C ASP A 7 10.07 0.12 -5.90
N ALA A 8 9.20 0.03 -4.89
CA ALA A 8 8.40 -1.15 -4.61
C ALA A 8 7.38 -1.46 -5.73
N ALA A 9 6.70 -0.42 -6.24
CA ALA A 9 5.78 -0.53 -7.38
C ALA A 9 6.50 -0.86 -8.70
N GLY A 10 7.78 -0.53 -8.80
CA GLY A 10 8.61 -0.76 -9.98
C GLY A 10 9.08 -2.21 -10.15
N THR A 11 9.00 -3.01 -9.09
CA THR A 11 9.42 -4.42 -9.10
C THR A 11 8.62 -5.27 -10.10
N VAL A 12 9.23 -6.35 -10.61
CA VAL A 12 8.58 -7.26 -11.56
C VAL A 12 7.33 -7.89 -10.94
N ASP A 13 7.42 -8.33 -9.69
CA ASP A 13 6.29 -8.93 -8.97
C ASP A 13 5.15 -7.94 -8.74
N ALA A 14 5.45 -6.67 -8.44
CA ALA A 14 4.41 -5.66 -8.27
C ALA A 14 3.66 -5.39 -9.57
N LYS A 15 4.39 -5.21 -10.68
CA LYS A 15 3.79 -5.01 -12.01
C LYS A 15 2.96 -6.21 -12.47
N ALA A 16 3.32 -7.42 -12.06
CA ALA A 16 2.59 -8.64 -12.41
C ALA A 16 1.32 -8.84 -11.57
N LYS A 17 1.31 -8.43 -10.29
CA LYS A 17 0.21 -8.68 -9.35
C LYS A 17 -0.77 -7.52 -9.17
N LEU A 18 -0.30 -6.28 -9.41
CA LEU A 18 -1.15 -5.10 -9.44
C LEU A 18 -1.63 -4.89 -10.88
N ASP A 19 -2.87 -5.25 -11.14
CA ASP A 19 -3.40 -5.38 -12.51
C ASP A 19 -3.92 -4.07 -13.11
N GLY A 20 -3.80 -2.96 -12.38
CA GLY A 20 -4.16 -1.63 -12.85
C GLY A 20 -5.66 -1.35 -12.94
N SER A 21 -6.51 -2.32 -12.55
CA SER A 21 -7.98 -2.14 -12.46
C SER A 21 -8.39 -1.19 -11.33
N VAL A 22 -7.54 -1.03 -10.32
CA VAL A 22 -7.71 -0.09 -9.21
C VAL A 22 -6.59 0.93 -9.26
N LYS A 23 -6.92 2.22 -9.21
CA LYS A 23 -5.94 3.31 -9.13
C LYS A 23 -5.57 3.59 -7.68
N PHE A 24 -4.28 3.81 -7.41
CA PHE A 24 -3.79 4.08 -6.07
C PHE A 24 -3.24 5.50 -6.02
N TYR A 25 -3.82 6.34 -5.15
CA TYR A 25 -3.39 7.72 -4.93
C TYR A 25 -2.89 7.85 -3.49
N TRP A 26 -1.58 8.09 -3.36
CA TRP A 26 -0.87 8.16 -2.09
C TRP A 26 -0.93 9.55 -1.48
N GLY A 27 -1.15 9.63 -0.16
CA GLY A 27 -1.25 10.88 0.57
C GLY A 27 -2.19 11.89 -0.11
N ASP A 28 -1.65 13.04 -0.46
CA ASP A 28 -2.34 14.16 -1.11
C ASP A 28 -2.22 14.17 -2.65
N GLN A 29 -1.83 13.04 -3.26
CA GLN A 29 -1.75 12.93 -4.72
C GLN A 29 -3.08 13.34 -5.37
N LYS A 30 -2.96 14.19 -6.41
CA LYS A 30 -4.13 14.62 -7.18
C LYS A 30 -4.82 13.42 -7.82
N HIS A 31 -6.11 13.33 -7.61
CA HIS A 31 -6.99 12.34 -8.22
C HIS A 31 -8.22 13.02 -8.85
N PRO A 32 -8.90 12.36 -9.81
CA PRO A 32 -10.19 12.79 -10.32
C PRO A 32 -11.23 13.01 -9.20
N LYS A 33 -12.33 13.69 -9.52
CA LYS A 33 -13.39 13.95 -8.56
C LYS A 33 -14.03 12.64 -8.09
N VAL A 34 -14.17 12.47 -6.77
CA VAL A 34 -14.84 11.31 -6.20
C VAL A 34 -16.33 11.34 -6.54
N SER A 35 -16.81 10.29 -7.20
CA SER A 35 -18.22 10.04 -7.48
C SER A 35 -18.92 9.42 -6.26
N LYS A 36 -18.28 8.43 -5.61
CA LYS A 36 -18.83 7.77 -4.42
C LYS A 36 -17.74 7.24 -3.50
N THR A 37 -17.86 7.50 -2.20
CA THR A 37 -17.05 6.84 -1.17
C THR A 37 -17.71 5.54 -0.74
N LEU A 38 -16.94 4.45 -0.75
CA LEU A 38 -17.40 3.09 -0.45
C LEU A 38 -16.90 2.59 0.91
N GLY A 39 -15.93 3.28 1.52
CA GLY A 39 -15.47 3.05 2.88
C GLY A 39 -13.99 3.34 3.06
N THR A 40 -13.51 3.18 4.29
CA THR A 40 -12.08 3.25 4.64
C THR A 40 -11.71 1.91 5.26
N ASP A 41 -10.56 1.36 4.88
CA ASP A 41 -10.06 0.11 5.44
C ASP A 41 -8.54 0.21 5.61
N GLN A 42 -8.00 -0.73 6.38
CA GLN A 42 -6.58 -0.81 6.66
C GLN A 42 -6.06 -2.23 6.50
N THR A 43 -4.78 -2.35 6.18
CA THR A 43 -4.09 -3.64 6.08
C THR A 43 -2.82 -3.59 6.90
N ASN A 44 -2.41 -4.74 7.43
CA ASN A 44 -1.14 -4.92 8.10
C ASN A 44 -0.55 -6.24 7.62
N LYS A 45 0.52 -6.17 6.84
CA LYS A 45 1.19 -7.34 6.28
C LYS A 45 2.60 -7.43 6.79
N LYS A 46 2.99 -8.64 7.18
CA LYS A 46 4.33 -8.99 7.62
C LYS A 46 4.86 -10.09 6.71
N THR A 47 6.15 -10.03 6.41
CA THR A 47 6.87 -11.09 5.71
C THR A 47 8.08 -11.52 6.52
N ASN A 48 8.53 -12.75 6.27
CA ASN A 48 9.77 -13.24 6.84
C ASN A 48 10.95 -12.58 6.12
N ALA A 49 11.84 -11.95 6.87
CA ALA A 49 13.06 -11.32 6.37
C ALA A 49 14.29 -12.24 6.48
N PHE A 50 14.11 -13.49 6.94
CA PHE A 50 15.21 -14.45 7.05
C PHE A 50 15.88 -14.67 5.68
N ASN A 51 17.19 -14.40 5.63
CA ASN A 51 18.02 -14.43 4.42
C ASN A 51 17.64 -13.43 3.32
N LYS A 52 16.94 -12.33 3.67
CA LYS A 52 16.63 -11.20 2.77
C LYS A 52 17.21 -9.91 3.33
N GLY A 53 17.58 -8.97 2.46
CA GLY A 53 17.91 -7.61 2.89
C GLY A 53 16.66 -6.86 3.35
N ASP A 54 16.82 -5.90 4.26
CA ASP A 54 15.70 -5.11 4.82
C ASP A 54 14.82 -4.50 3.72
N LYS A 55 15.42 -3.92 2.68
CA LYS A 55 14.70 -3.34 1.53
C LYS A 55 13.83 -4.37 0.83
N GLU A 56 14.39 -5.55 0.53
CA GLU A 56 13.65 -6.62 -0.14
C GLU A 56 12.47 -7.10 0.72
N ALA A 57 12.70 -7.30 2.02
CA ALA A 57 11.62 -7.68 2.94
C ALA A 57 10.50 -6.61 2.98
N CYS A 58 10.85 -5.33 2.96
CA CYS A 58 9.90 -4.23 2.93
C CYS A 58 9.11 -4.16 1.61
N GLU A 59 9.77 -4.34 0.46
CA GLU A 59 9.10 -4.38 -0.84
C GLU A 59 8.09 -5.54 -0.94
N TRP A 60 8.46 -6.72 -0.41
CA TRP A 60 7.56 -7.87 -0.33
C TRP A 60 6.35 -7.62 0.58
N ALA A 61 6.58 -7.00 1.75
CA ALA A 61 5.51 -6.64 2.67
C ALA A 61 4.58 -5.58 2.06
N TRP A 62 5.14 -4.56 1.41
CA TRP A 62 4.41 -3.53 0.68
C TRP A 62 3.54 -4.12 -0.41
N LEU A 63 4.09 -5.00 -1.26
CA LEU A 63 3.34 -5.64 -2.34
C LEU A 63 2.17 -6.47 -1.79
N SER A 64 2.40 -7.22 -0.71
CA SER A 64 1.36 -8.01 -0.05
C SER A 64 0.23 -7.12 0.49
N ALA A 65 0.57 -5.95 1.04
CA ALA A 65 -0.39 -4.96 1.49
C ALA A 65 -1.21 -4.40 0.31
N MET A 66 -0.55 -4.01 -0.78
CA MET A 66 -1.20 -3.48 -1.97
C MET A 66 -2.14 -4.47 -2.65
N ILE A 67 -1.77 -5.75 -2.74
CA ILE A 67 -2.66 -6.81 -3.27
C ILE A 67 -3.92 -6.92 -2.41
N THR A 68 -3.77 -6.82 -1.09
CA THR A 68 -4.93 -6.89 -0.17
C THR A 68 -5.85 -5.69 -0.38
N MET A 69 -5.28 -4.49 -0.51
CA MET A 69 -6.02 -3.27 -0.82
C MET A 69 -6.74 -3.38 -2.17
N GLN A 70 -6.06 -3.83 -3.24
CA GLN A 70 -6.67 -4.06 -4.56
C GLN A 70 -7.86 -5.02 -4.48
N ASN A 71 -7.69 -6.15 -3.81
CA ASN A 71 -8.76 -7.15 -3.69
C ASN A 71 -9.94 -6.59 -2.89
N ARG A 72 -9.67 -5.82 -1.83
CA ARG A 72 -10.72 -5.15 -1.05
C ARG A 72 -11.48 -4.12 -1.88
N ALA A 73 -10.77 -3.31 -2.67
CA ALA A 73 -11.38 -2.35 -3.58
C ALA A 73 -12.33 -3.05 -4.55
N LYS A 74 -11.90 -4.14 -5.18
CA LYS A 74 -12.75 -4.94 -6.08
C LYS A 74 -13.98 -5.52 -5.39
N GLN A 75 -13.83 -6.03 -4.17
CA GLN A 75 -14.96 -6.55 -3.38
C GLN A 75 -16.01 -5.46 -3.07
N LEU A 76 -15.56 -4.23 -2.81
CA LEU A 76 -16.43 -3.08 -2.57
C LEU A 76 -16.98 -2.47 -3.87
N GLY A 77 -16.45 -2.87 -5.02
CA GLY A 77 -16.74 -2.26 -6.32
C GLY A 77 -16.10 -0.87 -6.50
N ALA A 78 -15.02 -0.58 -5.78
CA ALA A 78 -14.20 0.63 -5.93
C ALA A 78 -13.23 0.48 -7.13
N ASP A 79 -12.97 1.57 -7.84
CA ASP A 79 -11.99 1.66 -8.93
C ASP A 79 -10.76 2.49 -8.54
N ALA A 80 -10.77 3.12 -7.36
CA ALA A 80 -9.61 3.79 -6.80
C ALA A 80 -9.55 3.69 -5.28
N ILE A 81 -8.32 3.86 -4.78
CA ILE A 81 -8.01 4.07 -3.38
C ILE A 81 -7.29 5.40 -3.27
N ILE A 82 -7.86 6.33 -2.52
CA ILE A 82 -7.30 7.66 -2.26
C ILE A 82 -6.86 7.76 -0.79
N ASN A 83 -6.14 8.84 -0.45
CA ASN A 83 -5.59 9.06 0.89
C ASN A 83 -4.79 7.83 1.37
N LEU A 84 -4.13 7.14 0.44
CA LEU A 84 -3.39 5.93 0.74
C LEU A 84 -2.11 6.31 1.48
N GLN A 85 -1.98 5.83 2.71
CA GLN A 85 -0.91 6.24 3.62
C GLN A 85 -0.45 5.06 4.46
N SER A 86 0.78 5.15 4.99
CA SER A 86 1.25 4.15 5.94
C SER A 86 0.72 4.45 7.34
N ILE A 87 0.48 3.40 8.11
CA ILE A 87 0.00 3.51 9.49
C ILE A 87 0.86 2.63 10.40
N TYR A 88 1.77 3.23 11.14
CA TYR A 88 2.69 2.50 12.00
C TYR A 88 2.45 2.85 13.47
N GLN A 89 2.26 1.83 14.30
CA GLN A 89 1.92 1.99 15.72
C GLN A 89 0.73 2.96 15.97
N ASN A 90 -0.29 2.91 15.11
CA ASN A 90 -1.45 3.82 15.10
C ASN A 90 -1.11 5.30 14.84
N GLN A 91 0.08 5.61 14.34
CA GLN A 91 0.42 6.93 13.83
C GLN A 91 0.38 6.92 12.30
N ASP A 92 -0.25 7.96 11.76
CA ASP A 92 -0.39 8.14 10.32
C ASP A 92 0.91 8.71 9.76
N PHE A 93 1.50 8.03 8.78
CA PHE A 93 2.58 8.53 7.95
C PHE A 93 2.04 8.84 6.57
N VAL A 94 1.78 10.13 6.33
CA VAL A 94 1.23 10.65 5.08
C VAL A 94 2.39 11.08 4.18
N SER A 95 2.55 10.38 3.05
CA SER A 95 3.50 10.77 2.00
C SER A 95 2.93 10.41 0.64
N ALA A 96 3.12 11.31 -0.32
CA ALA A 96 2.74 11.09 -1.72
C ALA A 96 3.70 10.14 -2.46
N THR A 97 4.87 9.86 -1.90
CA THR A 97 5.95 9.15 -2.61
C THR A 97 6.66 8.06 -1.80
N GLU A 98 6.41 7.99 -0.49
CA GLU A 98 7.08 7.05 0.40
C GLU A 98 6.09 6.24 1.22
N TYR A 99 6.49 5.03 1.58
CA TYR A 99 5.78 4.19 2.54
C TYR A 99 6.67 3.88 3.74
N GLU A 100 6.04 3.62 4.88
CA GLU A 100 6.73 3.22 6.08
C GLU A 100 6.76 1.69 6.20
N CYS A 101 7.96 1.18 6.44
CA CYS A 101 8.21 -0.22 6.75
C CYS A 101 8.81 -0.35 8.16
N GLY A 102 8.18 -1.15 8.99
CA GLY A 102 8.73 -1.61 10.26
C GLY A 102 9.55 -2.87 10.04
N VAL A 103 10.83 -2.83 10.40
CA VAL A 103 11.71 -4.00 10.39
C VAL A 103 12.00 -4.43 11.82
N GLY A 104 11.79 -5.71 12.10
CA GLY A 104 12.22 -6.38 13.32
C GLY A 104 13.28 -7.43 13.00
N THR A 105 13.84 -8.09 14.03
CA THR A 105 14.99 -9.01 13.92
C THR A 105 14.91 -10.02 12.77
N PHE A 106 13.70 -10.48 12.41
CA PHE A 106 13.47 -11.40 11.29
C PHE A 106 12.25 -11.08 10.43
N THR A 107 11.69 -9.87 10.50
CA THR A 107 10.42 -9.56 9.80
C THR A 107 10.38 -8.14 9.26
N GLY A 108 9.98 -7.99 8.01
CA GLY A 108 9.56 -6.70 7.45
C GLY A 108 8.04 -6.58 7.48
N GLY A 109 7.51 -5.42 7.83
CA GLY A 109 6.08 -5.19 7.96
C GLY A 109 5.64 -3.83 7.42
N VAL A 110 4.56 -3.83 6.65
CA VAL A 110 3.95 -2.62 6.09
C VAL A 110 2.47 -2.64 6.44
N ALA A 111 2.00 -1.53 7.00
CA ALA A 111 0.60 -1.33 7.30
C ALA A 111 0.12 -0.06 6.60
N LEU A 112 -0.99 -0.16 5.90
CA LEU A 112 -1.54 0.90 5.06
C LEU A 112 -2.99 1.16 5.45
N ARG A 113 -3.44 2.40 5.29
CA ARG A 113 -4.84 2.83 5.35
C ARG A 113 -5.17 3.58 4.07
N GLY A 114 -6.38 3.41 3.56
CA GLY A 114 -6.87 4.18 2.42
C GLY A 114 -8.38 4.20 2.33
N GLU A 115 -8.89 5.13 1.54
CA GLU A 115 -10.31 5.30 1.25
C GLU A 115 -10.66 4.72 -0.11
N PHE A 116 -11.61 3.80 -0.12
CA PHE A 116 -12.10 3.11 -1.31
C PHE A 116 -13.19 3.94 -1.96
N VAL A 117 -12.98 4.33 -3.21
CA VAL A 117 -13.87 5.24 -3.93
C VAL A 117 -14.16 4.75 -5.34
N LYS A 118 -15.26 5.27 -5.90
CA LYS A 118 -15.46 5.40 -7.33
C LYS A 118 -15.12 6.81 -7.77
N LEU A 119 -14.29 6.93 -8.78
CA LEU A 119 -13.98 8.19 -9.44
C LEU A 119 -14.96 8.52 -10.58
#